data_AF-A0A2G6B594-F1
#
_entry.id   AF-A0A2G6B594-F1
#
_cell.length_a   1.000
_cell.length_b   1.000
_cell.length_c   1.000
_cell.angle_alpha   90.00
_cell.angle_beta   90.00
_cell.angle_gamma   90.00
#
_symmetry.space_group_name_H-M   'P 1'
#
loop_
_entity.id
_entity.type
_entity.pdbx_description
1 polymer ?
#
loop_
_entity_poly.entity_id
_entity_poly.type
_entity_poly.pdbx_seq_one_letter_code
_entity_poly.pdbx_strand_id
1 'polypeptide(L)'
;MTNEPKNRFFLKLLLWFVFLSTLGVGGGVFFLLFVVVPIEQAFTDRGWSQFKIDHAMKYFVVGWVIFGFVVSFLYYNFIVKKNHWLLTWLLAASSIMLTVAGLYYFLNTGSGIVQASQGEVVEGERFTFGPYPEKEDLLSLKERGYDGVITLLNPTLPIEKPLLGQEVRFAEEVELEVHSLPMLPWVGDNTKSIEKVKELITQDDKKYYVHCYLGRHRVDVVKQVINEELGDDLYALHFLQPTTLERGNLFYFPDQSILLGPYPTEEEWFTRIKRGEVEEIVSLLKDPQDSEWPIKEKKTVSEIQIKYTSMPLKEEPTLDDIKKVASYVQSLDHKVYVHDFTNSTATAMLESYIDWGTTLLGDTSPIVQCGETEWIGRKMLVGCQPDKVERDRLRKIGTTDFIQLDGLSLTEQYQLIKEVKDQKRLAYLVAGPYQKQVTRMATGLLYGSAQRGEELEEIKFINGQAKRHERNLLVGPMLESSEYMTFATAYGVAQVIYLQSPSTSSEEEMKQVKELGAAHHIKVKVVQMTTGYEEELIPLLDRESGLNYIMTEDSLTSEVNAYLKKF
;
A
#
# COMPACT_ATOMS: atom_id res chain seq x y z
N MET A 1 -71.66 -3.17 21.43
CA MET A 1 -70.33 -3.54 21.93
C MET A 1 -69.30 -2.60 21.30
N THR A 2 -68.97 -1.52 21.98
CA THR A 2 -67.87 -0.63 21.59
C THR A 2 -66.57 -1.38 21.83
N ASN A 3 -65.96 -1.89 20.77
CA ASN A 3 -64.63 -2.50 20.83
C ASN A 3 -63.65 -1.44 21.33
N GLU A 4 -63.29 -1.49 22.60
CA GLU A 4 -62.19 -0.69 23.11
C GLU A 4 -60.93 -1.01 22.28
N PRO A 5 -60.21 0.01 21.79
CA PRO A 5 -59.00 -0.21 21.03
C PRO A 5 -57.97 -0.87 21.94
N LYS A 6 -57.79 -2.19 21.81
CA LYS A 6 -56.70 -2.93 22.46
C LYS A 6 -55.43 -2.11 22.33
N ASN A 7 -54.81 -1.77 23.46
CA ASN A 7 -53.58 -1.00 23.48
C ASN A 7 -52.48 -1.75 22.71
N ARG A 8 -52.25 -1.37 21.45
CA ARG A 8 -51.28 -1.99 20.53
C ARG A 8 -49.84 -1.47 20.74
N PHE A 9 -49.50 -1.01 21.94
CA PHE A 9 -48.20 -0.40 22.24
C PHE A 9 -47.03 -1.31 21.83
N PHE A 10 -47.05 -2.58 22.24
CA PHE A 10 -45.99 -3.55 21.89
C PHE A 10 -45.87 -3.77 20.38
N LEU A 11 -46.98 -3.84 19.66
CA LEU A 11 -46.96 -3.99 18.20
C LEU A 11 -46.33 -2.76 17.52
N LYS A 12 -46.66 -1.55 17.99
CA LYS A 12 -46.07 -0.32 17.47
C LYS A 12 -44.56 -0.27 17.69
N LEU A 13 -44.10 -0.68 18.87
CA LEU A 13 -42.68 -0.73 19.20
C LEU A 13 -41.94 -1.80 18.37
N LEU A 14 -42.55 -2.97 18.20
CA LEU A 14 -42.02 -4.03 17.34
C LEU A 14 -41.86 -3.57 15.90
N LEU A 15 -42.88 -2.93 15.32
CA LEU A 15 -42.83 -2.43 13.94
C LEU A 15 -41.77 -1.36 13.73
N TRP A 16 -41.57 -0.49 14.73
CA TRP A 16 -40.49 0.48 14.72
C TRP A 16 -39.12 -0.19 14.75
N PHE A 17 -38.94 -1.19 15.63
CA PHE A 17 -37.69 -1.93 15.74
C PHE A 17 -37.37 -2.73 14.48
N VAL A 18 -38.37 -3.41 13.88
CA VAL A 18 -38.21 -4.13 12.60
C VAL A 18 -37.81 -3.16 11.49
N PHE A 19 -38.48 -2.02 11.39
CA PHE A 19 -38.14 -1.00 10.39
C PHE A 19 -36.72 -0.46 10.60
N LEU A 20 -36.35 -0.09 11.84
CA LEU A 20 -35.00 0.38 12.17
C LEU A 20 -33.92 -0.64 11.75
N SER A 21 -34.13 -1.91 12.13
CA SER A 21 -33.16 -2.98 11.88
C SER A 21 -33.01 -3.28 10.39
N THR A 22 -34.14 -3.39 9.67
CA THR A 22 -34.14 -3.75 8.24
C THR A 22 -33.70 -2.58 7.37
N LEU A 23 -34.10 -1.34 7.68
CA LEU A 23 -33.58 -0.15 7.02
C LEU A 23 -32.07 0.00 7.29
N GLY A 24 -31.63 -0.22 8.53
CA GLY A 24 -30.22 -0.14 8.91
C GLY A 24 -29.36 -1.12 8.13
N VAL A 25 -29.74 -2.40 8.08
CA VAL A 25 -29.01 -3.45 7.36
C VAL A 25 -29.18 -3.30 5.85
N GLY A 26 -30.41 -3.33 5.34
CA GLY A 26 -30.70 -3.31 3.91
C GLY A 26 -30.25 -2.00 3.29
N GLY A 27 -30.67 -0.86 3.85
CA GLY A 27 -30.20 0.44 3.39
C GLY A 27 -28.69 0.61 3.54
N GLY A 28 -28.09 0.06 4.61
CA GLY A 28 -26.64 0.12 4.83
C GLY A 28 -25.84 -0.62 3.77
N VAL A 29 -26.32 -1.79 3.33
CA VAL A 29 -25.73 -2.54 2.21
C VAL A 29 -25.73 -1.71 0.92
N PHE A 30 -26.88 -1.14 0.55
CA PHE A 30 -26.96 -0.32 -0.66
C PHE A 30 -26.18 0.99 -0.53
N PHE A 31 -26.19 1.61 0.65
CA PHE A 31 -25.36 2.78 0.93
C PHE A 31 -23.88 2.46 0.78
N LEU A 32 -23.44 1.29 1.28
CA LEU A 32 -22.07 0.83 1.11
C LEU A 32 -21.73 0.67 -0.38
N LEU A 33 -22.54 -0.09 -1.13
CA LEU A 33 -22.26 -0.41 -2.53
C LEU A 33 -22.34 0.80 -3.48
N PHE A 34 -23.30 1.71 -3.26
CA PHE A 34 -23.59 2.81 -4.21
C PHE A 34 -23.01 4.17 -3.78
N VAL A 35 -22.61 4.31 -2.51
CA VAL A 35 -22.07 5.57 -1.99
C VAL A 35 -20.66 5.37 -1.45
N VAL A 36 -20.49 4.47 -0.48
CA VAL A 36 -19.19 4.29 0.20
C VAL A 36 -18.13 3.78 -0.76
N VAL A 37 -18.37 2.65 -1.44
CA VAL A 37 -17.39 2.03 -2.36
C VAL A 37 -17.00 2.95 -3.52
N PRO A 38 -17.92 3.62 -4.24
CA PRO A 38 -17.54 4.57 -5.28
C PRO A 38 -16.76 5.78 -4.75
N ILE A 39 -17.07 6.27 -3.54
CA ILE A 39 -16.33 7.37 -2.92
C ILE A 39 -14.94 6.91 -2.49
N GLU A 40 -14.83 5.73 -1.89
CA GLU A 40 -13.56 5.09 -1.52
C GLU A 40 -12.68 4.90 -2.75
N GLN A 41 -13.22 4.35 -3.83
CA GLN A 41 -12.52 4.23 -5.11
C GLN A 41 -12.10 5.60 -5.63
N ALA A 42 -12.98 6.60 -5.60
CA ALA A 42 -12.65 7.96 -6.03
C ALA A 42 -11.54 8.61 -5.18
N PHE A 43 -11.46 8.31 -3.87
CA PHE A 43 -10.37 8.76 -3.01
C PHE A 43 -9.07 8.01 -3.30
N THR A 44 -9.15 6.71 -3.54
CA THR A 44 -8.01 5.87 -3.96
C THR A 44 -7.45 6.32 -5.31
N ASP A 45 -8.32 6.68 -6.25
CA ASP A 45 -7.94 7.20 -7.56
C ASP A 45 -7.25 8.56 -7.46
N ARG A 46 -7.61 9.35 -6.43
CA ARG A 46 -6.94 10.60 -6.07
C ARG A 46 -5.67 10.41 -5.23
N GLY A 47 -5.26 9.17 -4.96
CA GLY A 47 -4.05 8.87 -4.19
C GLY A 47 -4.14 9.22 -2.71
N TRP A 48 -5.35 9.30 -2.15
CA TRP A 48 -5.52 9.44 -0.70
C TRP A 48 -4.91 8.25 0.02
N SER A 49 -4.27 8.49 1.17
CA SER A 49 -3.79 7.39 2.00
C SER A 49 -4.96 6.61 2.60
N GLN A 50 -4.77 5.30 2.83
CA GLN A 50 -5.78 4.45 3.45
C GLN A 50 -6.30 5.04 4.76
N PHE A 51 -5.41 5.61 5.59
CA PHE A 51 -5.82 6.32 6.81
C PHE A 51 -6.80 7.47 6.58
N LYS A 52 -6.55 8.33 5.57
CA LYS A 52 -7.44 9.45 5.23
C LYS A 52 -8.79 8.91 4.74
N ILE A 53 -8.76 7.84 3.94
CA ILE A 53 -9.95 7.13 3.44
C ILE A 53 -10.73 6.55 4.62
N ASP A 54 -10.12 5.74 5.46
CA ASP A 54 -10.73 5.13 6.65
C ASP A 54 -11.32 6.17 7.59
N HIS A 55 -10.60 7.28 7.80
CA HIS A 55 -11.09 8.38 8.63
C HIS A 55 -12.33 9.04 8.01
N ALA A 56 -12.35 9.25 6.70
CA ALA A 56 -13.52 9.73 5.98
C ALA A 56 -14.69 8.72 6.04
N MET A 57 -14.42 7.43 5.80
CA MET A 57 -15.41 6.36 5.80
C MET A 57 -16.07 6.19 7.18
N LYS A 58 -15.32 6.40 8.28
CA LYS A 58 -15.89 6.45 9.63
C LYS A 58 -17.00 7.49 9.75
N TYR A 59 -16.86 8.67 9.16
CA TYR A 59 -17.93 9.69 9.18
C TYR A 59 -19.14 9.29 8.34
N PHE A 60 -18.95 8.61 7.20
CA PHE A 60 -20.06 8.07 6.42
C PHE A 60 -20.83 6.99 7.20
N VAL A 61 -20.13 6.09 7.89
CA VAL A 61 -20.75 5.05 8.73
C VAL A 61 -21.51 5.67 9.90
N VAL A 62 -20.89 6.60 10.65
CA VAL A 62 -21.56 7.30 11.76
C VAL A 62 -22.76 8.11 11.25
N GLY A 63 -22.60 8.81 10.13
CA GLY A 63 -23.67 9.54 9.47
C GLY A 63 -24.84 8.63 9.08
N TRP A 64 -24.56 7.45 8.54
CA TRP A 64 -25.57 6.44 8.21
C TRP A 64 -26.33 5.95 9.44
N VAL A 65 -25.63 5.67 10.55
CA VAL A 65 -26.26 5.27 11.81
C VAL A 65 -27.21 6.35 12.33
N ILE A 66 -26.76 7.62 12.37
CA ILE A 66 -27.58 8.76 12.80
C ILE A 66 -28.80 8.92 11.87
N PHE A 67 -28.59 8.85 10.56
CA PHE A 67 -29.65 8.92 9.56
C PHE A 67 -30.70 7.83 9.79
N GLY A 68 -30.28 6.58 9.99
CA GLY A 68 -31.17 5.46 10.28
C GLY A 68 -32.03 5.70 11.53
N PHE A 69 -31.44 6.20 12.62
CA PHE A 69 -32.19 6.56 13.84
C PHE A 69 -33.20 7.68 13.60
N VAL A 70 -32.81 8.75 12.90
CA VAL A 70 -33.70 9.88 12.59
C VAL A 70 -34.88 9.43 11.73
N VAL A 71 -34.62 8.72 10.63
CA VAL A 71 -35.68 8.23 9.73
C VAL A 71 -36.63 7.29 10.47
N SER A 72 -36.09 6.40 11.30
CA SER A 72 -36.89 5.48 12.10
C SER A 72 -37.74 6.20 13.16
N PHE A 73 -37.20 7.25 13.80
CA PHE A 73 -37.95 8.10 14.73
C PHE A 73 -39.08 8.87 14.03
N LEU A 74 -38.85 9.38 12.82
CA LEU A 74 -39.87 10.03 12.00
C LEU A 74 -40.97 9.02 11.60
N TYR A 75 -40.59 7.83 11.16
CA TYR A 75 -41.51 6.73 10.86
C TYR A 75 -42.41 6.42 12.07
N TYR A 76 -41.84 6.30 13.28
CA TYR A 76 -42.64 6.06 14.48
C TYR A 76 -43.61 7.20 14.78
N ASN A 77 -43.14 8.45 14.85
CA ASN A 77 -43.95 9.58 15.31
C ASN A 77 -45.03 10.00 14.31
N PHE A 78 -44.72 10.00 13.02
CA PHE A 78 -45.64 10.49 12.00
C PHE A 78 -46.56 9.41 11.44
N ILE A 79 -46.14 8.14 11.45
CA ILE A 79 -46.88 7.06 10.76
C ILE A 79 -47.45 6.07 11.77
N VAL A 80 -46.59 5.43 12.58
CA VAL A 80 -46.99 4.38 13.52
C VAL A 80 -47.85 4.91 14.67
N LYS A 81 -47.43 6.02 15.30
CA LYS A 81 -48.13 6.62 16.44
C LYS A 81 -49.51 7.13 16.04
N LYS A 82 -49.64 7.71 14.84
CA LYS A 82 -50.89 8.21 14.24
C LYS A 82 -51.80 7.12 13.65
N ASN A 83 -51.46 5.83 13.80
CA ASN A 83 -52.25 4.69 13.33
C ASN A 83 -52.48 4.65 11.80
N HIS A 84 -51.55 5.15 10.98
CA HIS A 84 -51.61 5.01 9.51
C HIS A 84 -51.18 3.59 9.07
N TRP A 85 -51.96 2.58 9.46
CA TRP A 85 -51.55 1.16 9.39
C TRP A 85 -51.15 0.67 8.00
N LEU A 86 -51.82 1.12 6.93
CA LEU A 86 -51.43 0.74 5.57
C LEU A 86 -50.02 1.22 5.22
N LEU A 87 -49.71 2.48 5.52
CA LEU A 87 -48.41 3.08 5.26
C LEU A 87 -47.32 2.47 6.15
N THR A 88 -47.65 2.19 7.42
CA THR A 88 -46.77 1.46 8.34
C THR A 88 -46.30 0.13 7.74
N TRP A 89 -47.26 -0.71 7.31
CA TRP A 89 -46.92 -2.01 6.74
C TRP A 89 -46.19 -1.90 5.41
N LEU A 90 -46.57 -0.95 4.55
CA LEU A 90 -45.90 -0.74 3.27
C LEU A 90 -44.43 -0.37 3.48
N LEU A 91 -44.11 0.59 4.35
CA LEU A 91 -42.72 1.01 4.57
C LEU A 91 -41.88 -0.09 5.25
N ALA A 92 -42.46 -0.83 6.22
CA ALA A 92 -41.78 -1.96 6.84
C ALA A 92 -41.54 -3.11 5.84
N ALA A 93 -42.52 -3.42 4.99
CA ALA A 93 -42.36 -4.41 3.93
C ALA A 93 -41.30 -3.98 2.91
N SER A 94 -41.28 -2.71 2.51
CA SER A 94 -40.26 -2.16 1.61
C SER A 94 -38.86 -2.23 2.21
N SER A 95 -38.68 -1.93 3.51
CA SER A 95 -37.37 -2.01 4.16
C SER A 95 -36.89 -3.46 4.29
N ILE A 96 -37.80 -4.41 4.58
CA ILE A 96 -37.50 -5.85 4.54
C ILE A 96 -37.10 -6.27 3.12
N MET A 97 -37.84 -5.85 2.09
CA MET A 97 -37.53 -6.16 0.70
C MET A 97 -36.16 -5.63 0.30
N LEU A 98 -35.79 -4.43 0.78
CA LEU A 98 -34.46 -3.87 0.58
C LEU A 98 -33.38 -4.72 1.27
N THR A 99 -33.59 -5.19 2.50
CA THR A 99 -32.67 -6.14 3.15
C THR A 99 -32.50 -7.42 2.34
N VAL A 100 -33.61 -8.01 1.89
CA VAL A 100 -33.58 -9.24 1.08
C VAL A 100 -32.82 -9.02 -0.23
N ALA A 101 -33.07 -7.89 -0.91
CA ALA A 101 -32.35 -7.54 -2.13
C ALA A 101 -30.85 -7.34 -1.86
N GLY A 102 -30.47 -6.66 -0.77
CA GLY A 102 -29.06 -6.45 -0.42
C GLY A 102 -28.34 -7.75 -0.11
N LEU A 103 -28.98 -8.65 0.65
CA LEU A 103 -28.46 -10.00 0.91
C LEU A 103 -28.36 -10.82 -0.38
N TYR A 104 -29.35 -10.70 -1.27
CA TYR A 104 -29.32 -11.36 -2.58
C TYR A 104 -28.09 -10.93 -3.40
N TYR A 105 -27.77 -9.64 -3.46
CA TYR A 105 -26.58 -9.17 -4.17
C TYR A 105 -25.26 -9.69 -3.58
N PHE A 106 -25.13 -9.77 -2.25
CA PHE A 106 -23.95 -10.35 -1.61
C PHE A 106 -23.81 -11.87 -1.80
N LEU A 107 -24.94 -12.56 -1.98
CA LEU A 107 -24.96 -14.01 -2.21
C LEU A 107 -24.90 -14.37 -3.70
N ASN A 108 -25.03 -13.40 -4.60
CA ASN A 108 -24.98 -13.57 -6.05
C ASN A 108 -23.78 -12.80 -6.61
N THR A 109 -22.62 -13.43 -6.54
CA THR A 109 -21.33 -12.79 -6.84
C THR A 109 -21.16 -12.50 -8.33
N GLY A 110 -21.88 -13.22 -9.19
CA GLY A 110 -21.99 -12.93 -10.63
C GLY A 110 -22.76 -11.65 -10.98
N SER A 111 -23.26 -10.88 -10.01
CA SER A 111 -23.86 -9.58 -10.29
C SER A 111 -22.81 -8.56 -10.76
N GLY A 112 -23.13 -7.75 -11.76
CA GLY A 112 -22.17 -6.77 -12.33
C GLY A 112 -21.60 -5.78 -11.32
N ILE A 113 -22.28 -5.55 -10.19
CA ILE A 113 -21.79 -4.71 -9.09
C ILE A 113 -20.64 -5.40 -8.34
N VAL A 114 -20.77 -6.69 -8.05
CA VAL A 114 -19.74 -7.47 -7.34
C VAL A 114 -18.59 -7.79 -8.29
N GLN A 115 -18.88 -8.12 -9.55
CA GLN A 115 -17.87 -8.38 -10.59
C GLN A 115 -16.92 -7.20 -10.81
N ALA A 116 -17.41 -5.95 -10.72
CA ALA A 116 -16.56 -4.77 -10.84
C ALA A 116 -15.46 -4.69 -9.75
N SER A 117 -15.66 -5.39 -8.63
CA SER A 117 -14.73 -5.45 -7.51
C SER A 117 -13.89 -6.73 -7.47
N GLN A 118 -14.09 -7.68 -8.40
CA GLN A 118 -13.34 -8.93 -8.46
C GLN A 118 -11.90 -8.71 -8.97
N GLY A 119 -11.00 -9.63 -8.63
CA GLY A 119 -9.63 -9.70 -9.14
C GLY A 119 -9.57 -10.32 -10.53
N GLU A 120 -8.44 -10.13 -11.22
CA GLU A 120 -8.18 -10.77 -12.52
C GLU A 120 -7.94 -12.27 -12.35
N VAL A 121 -8.28 -13.04 -13.38
CA VAL A 121 -8.00 -14.49 -13.41
C VAL A 121 -6.57 -14.69 -13.89
N VAL A 122 -5.76 -15.40 -13.11
CA VAL A 122 -4.38 -15.76 -13.46
C VAL A 122 -4.35 -17.25 -13.74
N GLU A 123 -4.24 -17.62 -15.02
CA GLU A 123 -4.19 -19.02 -15.45
C GLU A 123 -2.77 -19.57 -15.38
N GLY A 124 -2.62 -20.74 -14.76
CA GLY A 124 -1.39 -21.51 -14.82
C GLY A 124 -1.62 -22.96 -15.19
N GLU A 125 -0.52 -23.72 -15.34
CA GLU A 125 -0.60 -25.10 -15.82
C GLU A 125 -1.37 -25.99 -14.84
N ARG A 126 -1.01 -25.92 -13.54
CA ARG A 126 -1.64 -26.67 -12.45
C ARG A 126 -2.58 -25.83 -11.60
N PHE A 127 -2.25 -24.58 -11.32
CA PHE A 127 -3.06 -23.71 -10.47
C PHE A 127 -3.54 -22.49 -11.25
N THR A 128 -4.84 -22.20 -11.15
CA THR A 128 -5.45 -20.97 -11.66
C THR A 128 -6.11 -20.22 -10.52
N PHE A 129 -5.95 -18.91 -10.49
CA PHE A 129 -6.46 -18.06 -9.41
C PHE A 129 -7.53 -17.13 -9.92
N GLY A 130 -8.58 -16.91 -9.13
CA GLY A 130 -9.61 -15.93 -9.49
C GLY A 130 -10.66 -15.69 -8.42
N PRO A 131 -11.78 -15.03 -8.78
CA PRO A 131 -12.91 -14.79 -7.87
C PRO A 131 -13.74 -16.05 -7.61
N TYR A 132 -14.72 -15.94 -6.72
CA TYR A 132 -15.68 -17.01 -6.44
C TYR A 132 -16.34 -17.53 -7.72
N PRO A 133 -16.27 -18.85 -8.01
CA PRO A 133 -16.87 -19.42 -9.20
C PRO A 133 -18.36 -19.70 -8.98
N GLU A 134 -19.20 -19.24 -9.90
CA GLU A 134 -20.60 -19.66 -9.96
C GLU A 134 -20.71 -21.06 -10.61
N LYS A 135 -21.92 -21.62 -10.65
CA LYS A 135 -22.14 -22.98 -11.18
C LYS A 135 -21.63 -23.16 -12.61
N GLU A 136 -21.88 -22.18 -13.47
CA GLU A 136 -21.46 -22.19 -14.87
C GLU A 136 -19.93 -22.13 -14.99
N ASP A 137 -19.26 -21.43 -14.08
CA ASP A 137 -17.80 -21.38 -14.01
C ASP A 137 -17.21 -22.73 -13.60
N LEU A 138 -17.82 -23.40 -12.61
CA LEU A 138 -17.43 -24.76 -12.20
C LEU A 138 -17.59 -25.77 -13.34
N LEU A 139 -18.66 -25.67 -14.13
CA LEU A 139 -18.85 -26.50 -15.31
C LEU A 139 -17.75 -26.24 -16.36
N SER A 140 -17.46 -24.97 -16.64
CA SER A 140 -16.37 -24.57 -17.54
C SER A 140 -15.00 -25.04 -17.05
N LEU A 141 -14.75 -25.00 -15.74
CA LEU A 141 -13.55 -25.55 -15.12
C LEU A 141 -13.46 -27.06 -15.35
N LYS A 142 -14.55 -27.82 -15.13
CA LYS A 142 -14.57 -29.26 -15.40
C LYS A 142 -14.29 -29.57 -16.88
N GLU A 143 -14.91 -28.84 -17.80
CA GLU A 143 -14.71 -28.98 -19.24
C GLU A 143 -13.27 -28.68 -19.68
N ARG A 144 -12.60 -27.75 -19.00
CA ARG A 144 -11.17 -27.42 -19.18
C ARG A 144 -10.22 -28.38 -18.48
N GLY A 145 -10.73 -29.44 -17.85
CA GLY A 145 -9.94 -30.50 -17.23
C GLY A 145 -9.40 -30.17 -15.85
N TYR A 146 -10.06 -29.30 -15.09
CA TYR A 146 -9.73 -29.11 -13.68
C TYR A 146 -10.22 -30.32 -12.86
N ASP A 147 -9.43 -30.71 -11.88
CA ASP A 147 -9.73 -31.82 -10.97
C ASP A 147 -10.49 -31.35 -9.71
N GLY A 148 -10.25 -30.11 -9.28
CA GLY A 148 -10.91 -29.56 -8.12
C GLY A 148 -10.78 -28.05 -7.95
N VAL A 149 -11.40 -27.57 -6.87
CA VAL A 149 -11.43 -26.17 -6.46
C VAL A 149 -10.91 -26.06 -5.04
N ILE A 150 -10.02 -25.09 -4.81
CA ILE A 150 -9.50 -24.74 -3.49
C ILE A 150 -10.16 -23.43 -3.06
N THR A 151 -11.04 -23.53 -2.07
CA THR A 151 -11.80 -22.38 -1.56
C THR A 151 -11.20 -21.86 -0.28
N LEU A 152 -10.86 -20.57 -0.30
CA LEU A 152 -10.30 -19.84 0.84
C LEU A 152 -11.40 -19.17 1.69
N LEU A 153 -12.67 -19.44 1.37
CA LEU A 153 -13.82 -18.97 2.12
C LEU A 153 -13.83 -19.52 3.55
N ASN A 154 -14.14 -18.66 4.51
CA ASN A 154 -14.19 -18.99 5.92
C ASN A 154 -15.63 -19.23 6.38
N PRO A 155 -15.99 -20.46 6.82
CA PRO A 155 -17.35 -20.80 7.23
C PRO A 155 -17.81 -20.10 8.52
N THR A 156 -16.91 -19.41 9.24
CA THR A 156 -17.28 -18.59 10.40
C THR A 156 -17.87 -17.23 9.99
N LEU A 157 -17.63 -16.78 8.75
CA LEU A 157 -18.19 -15.54 8.24
C LEU A 157 -19.62 -15.76 7.73
N PRO A 158 -20.61 -14.96 8.18
CA PRO A 158 -22.02 -15.18 7.84
C PRO A 158 -22.33 -15.19 6.34
N ILE A 159 -21.60 -14.43 5.53
CA ILE A 159 -21.79 -14.31 4.08
C ILE A 159 -21.09 -15.46 3.34
N GLU A 160 -19.91 -15.88 3.80
CA GLU A 160 -19.11 -16.89 3.11
C GLU A 160 -19.63 -18.32 3.37
N LYS A 161 -20.22 -18.58 4.53
CA LYS A 161 -20.82 -19.89 4.86
C LYS A 161 -21.87 -20.38 3.86
N PRO A 162 -22.91 -19.61 3.49
CA PRO A 162 -23.90 -20.05 2.51
C PRO A 162 -23.30 -20.18 1.10
N LEU A 163 -22.29 -19.38 0.74
CA LEU A 163 -21.58 -19.50 -0.54
C LEU A 163 -20.80 -20.80 -0.60
N LEU A 164 -20.01 -21.12 0.43
CA LEU A 164 -19.29 -22.39 0.51
C LEU A 164 -20.23 -23.60 0.42
N GLY A 165 -21.40 -23.53 1.05
CA GLY A 165 -22.41 -24.60 0.93
C GLY A 165 -22.99 -24.75 -0.49
N GLN A 166 -23.12 -23.64 -1.22
CA GLN A 166 -23.53 -23.67 -2.64
C GLN A 166 -22.43 -24.23 -3.52
N GLU A 167 -21.20 -23.78 -3.31
CA GLU A 167 -19.99 -24.23 -4.00
C GLU A 167 -19.83 -25.76 -3.90
N VAL A 168 -19.86 -26.31 -2.69
CA VAL A 168 -19.77 -27.77 -2.45
C VAL A 168 -20.86 -28.52 -3.22
N ARG A 169 -22.12 -28.06 -3.14
CA ARG A 169 -23.23 -28.71 -3.84
C ARG A 169 -23.06 -28.65 -5.37
N PHE A 170 -22.68 -27.50 -5.91
CA PHE A 170 -22.50 -27.34 -7.35
C PHE A 170 -21.31 -28.13 -7.86
N ALA A 171 -20.21 -28.17 -7.10
CA ALA A 171 -19.05 -28.99 -7.42
C ALA A 171 -19.37 -30.49 -7.40
N GLU A 172 -20.15 -30.97 -6.43
CA GLU A 172 -20.66 -32.36 -6.43
C GLU A 172 -21.50 -32.66 -7.68
N GLU A 173 -22.35 -31.73 -8.12
CA GLU A 173 -23.16 -31.89 -9.34
C GLU A 173 -22.33 -31.94 -10.63
N VAL A 174 -21.17 -31.26 -10.68
CA VAL A 174 -20.26 -31.26 -11.84
C VAL A 174 -19.06 -32.20 -11.69
N GLU A 175 -19.04 -33.02 -10.64
CA GLU A 175 -17.96 -33.96 -10.33
C GLU A 175 -16.57 -33.29 -10.16
N LEU A 176 -16.53 -32.16 -9.47
CA LEU A 176 -15.31 -31.48 -9.01
C LEU A 176 -15.10 -31.67 -7.51
N GLU A 177 -13.86 -31.91 -7.10
CA GLU A 177 -13.49 -31.96 -5.68
C GLU A 177 -13.39 -30.54 -5.09
N VAL A 178 -13.88 -30.32 -3.87
CA VAL A 178 -13.75 -29.03 -3.17
C VAL A 178 -12.86 -29.19 -1.95
N HIS A 179 -11.72 -28.50 -1.96
CA HIS A 179 -10.82 -28.39 -0.82
C HIS A 179 -11.10 -27.10 -0.06
N SER A 180 -11.80 -27.20 1.07
CA SER A 180 -12.09 -26.05 1.94
C SER A 180 -10.89 -25.75 2.86
N LEU A 181 -10.16 -24.69 2.51
CA LEU A 181 -8.97 -24.21 3.21
C LEU A 181 -9.21 -22.79 3.72
N PRO A 182 -10.07 -22.62 4.74
CA PRO A 182 -10.56 -21.32 5.14
C PRO A 182 -9.42 -20.40 5.58
N MET A 183 -9.40 -19.18 5.02
CA MET A 183 -8.44 -18.14 5.42
C MET A 183 -9.20 -16.90 5.90
N LEU A 184 -8.79 -16.36 7.04
CA LEU A 184 -9.28 -15.06 7.48
C LEU A 184 -8.53 -13.96 6.73
N PRO A 185 -9.24 -12.99 6.15
CA PRO A 185 -8.62 -12.00 5.28
C PRO A 185 -7.71 -11.01 6.04
N TRP A 186 -7.88 -10.82 7.36
CA TRP A 186 -7.22 -9.72 8.08
C TRP A 186 -6.58 -10.09 9.42
N VAL A 187 -7.04 -11.15 10.09
CA VAL A 187 -6.52 -11.55 11.42
C VAL A 187 -6.85 -13.04 11.62
N GLY A 188 -5.86 -13.91 11.61
CA GLY A 188 -6.09 -15.33 11.88
C GLY A 188 -4.89 -16.21 11.60
N ASP A 189 -4.74 -17.23 12.45
CA ASP A 189 -3.84 -18.36 12.23
C ASP A 189 -4.28 -19.13 10.97
N ASN A 190 -3.66 -18.82 9.83
CA ASN A 190 -3.88 -19.49 8.55
C ASN A 190 -2.94 -20.71 8.36
N THR A 191 -2.13 -21.06 9.37
CA THR A 191 -1.10 -22.11 9.29
C THR A 191 -1.63 -23.43 8.78
N LYS A 192 -2.75 -23.90 9.34
CA LYS A 192 -3.36 -25.18 8.94
C LYS A 192 -3.83 -25.21 7.49
N SER A 193 -4.30 -24.06 6.98
CA SER A 193 -4.74 -23.94 5.59
C SER A 193 -3.53 -23.93 4.67
N ILE A 194 -2.44 -23.25 5.05
CA ILE A 194 -1.17 -23.23 4.31
C ILE A 194 -0.53 -24.62 4.27
N GLU A 195 -0.45 -25.34 5.40
CA GLU A 195 0.09 -26.71 5.45
C GLU A 195 -0.66 -27.65 4.49
N LYS A 196 -1.98 -27.57 4.45
CA LYS A 196 -2.79 -28.35 3.51
C LYS A 196 -2.60 -27.94 2.05
N VAL A 197 -2.40 -26.65 1.77
CA VAL A 197 -2.01 -26.21 0.42
C VAL A 197 -0.70 -26.89 0.02
N LYS A 198 0.32 -26.91 0.89
CA LYS A 198 1.60 -27.59 0.64
C LYS A 198 1.43 -29.10 0.41
N GLU A 199 0.56 -29.74 1.19
CA GLU A 199 0.20 -31.15 0.96
C GLU A 199 -0.42 -31.37 -0.43
N LEU A 200 -1.35 -30.51 -0.87
CA LEU A 200 -1.97 -30.63 -2.20
C LEU A 200 -0.96 -30.39 -3.34
N ILE A 201 -0.04 -29.44 -3.17
CA ILE A 201 1.00 -29.16 -4.17
C ILE A 201 1.91 -30.39 -4.38
N THR A 202 2.22 -31.10 -3.29
CA THR A 202 3.21 -32.20 -3.28
C THR A 202 2.63 -33.59 -3.58
N GLN A 203 1.33 -33.80 -3.35
CA GLN A 203 0.71 -35.13 -3.42
C GLN A 203 0.39 -35.61 -4.85
N ASP A 204 -0.05 -34.73 -5.75
CA ASP A 204 -0.41 -35.11 -7.12
C ASP A 204 -0.24 -33.95 -8.12
N ASP A 205 -0.22 -34.27 -9.42
CA ASP A 205 -0.11 -33.29 -10.51
C ASP A 205 -1.48 -32.77 -10.97
N LYS A 206 -2.48 -32.76 -10.09
CA LYS A 206 -3.84 -32.30 -10.44
C LYS A 206 -3.89 -30.79 -10.72
N LYS A 207 -4.94 -30.42 -11.44
CA LYS A 207 -5.25 -29.05 -11.81
C LYS A 207 -6.34 -28.45 -10.92
N TYR A 208 -6.03 -27.34 -10.27
CA TYR A 208 -6.86 -26.69 -9.27
C TYR A 208 -7.22 -25.24 -9.61
N TYR A 209 -8.46 -24.86 -9.31
CA TYR A 209 -8.88 -23.46 -9.29
C TYR A 209 -8.90 -22.94 -7.86
N VAL A 210 -8.07 -21.95 -7.54
CA VAL A 210 -7.93 -21.36 -6.21
C VAL A 210 -8.67 -20.03 -6.17
N HIS A 211 -9.56 -19.86 -5.21
CA HIS A 211 -10.30 -18.60 -5.08
C HIS A 211 -10.56 -18.18 -3.64
N CYS A 212 -10.88 -16.90 -3.50
CA CYS A 212 -11.55 -16.38 -2.32
C CYS A 212 -12.83 -15.64 -2.73
N TYR A 213 -13.40 -14.80 -1.87
CA TYR A 213 -14.60 -14.05 -2.22
C TYR A 213 -14.39 -13.14 -3.46
N LEU A 214 -13.36 -12.30 -3.45
CA LEU A 214 -13.05 -11.39 -4.58
C LEU A 214 -11.88 -11.86 -5.46
N GLY A 215 -11.11 -12.89 -5.06
CA GLY A 215 -9.94 -13.32 -5.83
C GLY A 215 -8.76 -12.34 -5.84
N ARG A 216 -8.58 -11.54 -4.78
CA ARG A 216 -7.48 -10.54 -4.68
C ARG A 216 -6.45 -10.92 -3.61
N HIS A 217 -6.72 -10.63 -2.34
CA HIS A 217 -5.68 -10.69 -1.30
C HIS A 217 -5.32 -12.10 -0.82
N ARG A 218 -6.32 -12.94 -0.49
CA ARG A 218 -6.07 -14.28 0.07
C ARG A 218 -5.42 -15.22 -0.95
N VAL A 219 -5.70 -15.03 -2.24
CA VAL A 219 -5.13 -15.86 -3.31
C VAL A 219 -3.64 -15.60 -3.50
N ASP A 220 -3.16 -14.38 -3.25
CA ASP A 220 -1.73 -14.05 -3.37
C ASP A 220 -0.89 -14.79 -2.33
N VAL A 221 -1.42 -15.01 -1.12
CA VAL A 221 -0.76 -15.85 -0.10
C VAL A 221 -0.56 -17.28 -0.61
N VAL A 222 -1.55 -17.82 -1.32
CA VAL A 222 -1.47 -19.17 -1.89
C VAL A 222 -0.54 -19.22 -3.10
N LYS A 223 -0.54 -18.18 -3.95
CA LYS A 223 0.45 -18.05 -5.04
C LYS A 223 1.87 -18.09 -4.51
N GLN A 224 2.15 -17.33 -3.44
CA GLN A 224 3.47 -17.31 -2.80
C GLN A 224 3.87 -18.71 -2.32
N VAL A 225 2.96 -19.42 -1.62
CA VAL A 225 3.23 -20.79 -1.15
C VAL A 225 3.50 -21.73 -2.32
N ILE A 226 2.76 -21.61 -3.44
CA ILE A 226 2.98 -22.43 -4.64
C ILE A 226 4.33 -22.11 -5.28
N ASN A 227 4.67 -20.83 -5.41
CA ASN A 227 5.95 -20.38 -5.93
C ASN A 227 7.12 -20.90 -5.08
N GLU A 228 7.03 -20.82 -3.75
CA GLU A 228 8.05 -21.31 -2.81
C GLU A 228 8.27 -22.82 -2.92
N GLU A 229 7.20 -23.61 -3.12
CA GLU A 229 7.29 -25.08 -3.17
C GLU A 229 7.67 -25.62 -4.55
N LEU A 230 7.23 -24.96 -5.64
CA LEU A 230 7.48 -25.43 -7.01
C LEU A 230 8.66 -24.73 -7.71
N GLY A 231 9.05 -23.53 -7.25
CA GLY A 231 10.02 -22.69 -7.94
C GLY A 231 9.56 -22.25 -9.33
N ASP A 232 8.25 -22.04 -9.50
CA ASP A 232 7.63 -21.68 -10.77
C ASP A 232 7.37 -20.16 -10.82
N ASP A 233 8.22 -19.47 -11.58
CA ASP A 233 8.19 -18.01 -11.78
C ASP A 233 6.83 -17.52 -12.30
N LEU A 234 5.99 -18.39 -12.90
CA LEU A 234 4.63 -18.03 -13.30
C LEU A 234 3.78 -17.52 -12.13
N TYR A 235 4.05 -18.01 -10.92
CA TYR A 235 3.35 -17.63 -9.70
C TYR A 235 4.12 -16.60 -8.86
N ALA A 236 5.26 -16.12 -9.36
CA ALA A 236 6.02 -15.06 -8.71
C ALA A 236 5.14 -13.81 -8.58
N LEU A 237 5.09 -13.28 -7.37
CA LEU A 237 4.38 -12.04 -7.11
C LEU A 237 5.29 -10.88 -7.52
N HIS A 238 5.03 -10.31 -8.69
CA HIS A 238 5.58 -8.99 -9.01
C HIS A 238 4.90 -7.97 -8.09
N PHE A 239 5.59 -7.60 -7.02
CA PHE A 239 5.10 -6.66 -6.01
C PHE A 239 5.99 -5.43 -5.98
N LEU A 240 5.42 -4.28 -6.32
CA LEU A 240 6.11 -3.01 -6.16
C LEU A 240 6.02 -2.61 -4.69
N GLN A 241 7.13 -2.74 -3.96
CA GLN A 241 7.16 -2.41 -2.55
C GLN A 241 6.75 -0.94 -2.36
N PRO A 242 5.71 -0.64 -1.58
CA PRO A 242 5.33 0.74 -1.34
C PRO A 242 6.44 1.49 -0.64
N THR A 243 6.45 2.80 -0.79
CA THR A 243 7.46 3.66 -0.16
C THR A 243 6.94 4.29 1.12
N THR A 244 5.68 4.03 1.46
CA THR A 244 5.01 4.51 2.67
C THR A 244 4.14 3.42 3.28
N LEU A 245 4.02 3.50 4.60
CA LEU A 245 2.98 2.88 5.41
C LEU A 245 2.14 4.00 6.04
N GLU A 246 1.02 3.64 6.65
CA GLU A 246 0.12 4.56 7.34
C GLU A 246 0.88 5.42 8.37
N ARG A 247 1.79 4.79 9.11
CA ARG A 247 2.56 5.42 10.19
C ARG A 247 3.81 6.16 9.72
N GLY A 248 4.16 6.12 8.43
CA GLY A 248 5.37 6.79 7.95
C GLY A 248 5.99 6.21 6.69
N ASN A 249 7.22 6.59 6.43
CA ASN A 249 7.99 6.20 5.26
C ASN A 249 8.56 4.79 5.39
N LEU A 250 8.52 4.02 4.31
CA LEU A 250 9.17 2.72 4.15
C LEU A 250 10.40 2.91 3.27
N PHE A 251 11.57 2.52 3.77
CA PHE A 251 12.84 2.55 3.06
C PHE A 251 13.23 1.13 2.66
N TYR A 252 13.81 0.99 1.48
CA TYR A 252 14.37 -0.25 0.98
C TYR A 252 15.81 -0.01 0.54
N PHE A 253 16.63 -1.02 0.70
CA PHE A 253 18.05 -1.02 0.31
C PHE A 253 18.22 -1.83 -0.98
N PRO A 254 19.39 -1.78 -1.64
CA PRO A 254 19.62 -2.52 -2.88
C PRO A 254 19.17 -3.99 -2.79
N ASP A 255 18.49 -4.45 -3.84
CA ASP A 255 17.87 -5.77 -3.98
C ASP A 255 16.70 -6.05 -3.00
N GLN A 256 16.17 -5.01 -2.34
CA GLN A 256 15.05 -5.06 -1.40
C GLN A 256 15.17 -6.10 -0.27
N SER A 257 16.37 -6.64 -0.03
CA SER A 257 16.61 -7.64 1.02
C SER A 257 16.38 -7.06 2.42
N ILE A 258 16.50 -5.75 2.58
CA ILE A 258 16.24 -5.06 3.82
C ILE A 258 15.15 -4.01 3.57
N LEU A 259 14.09 -4.09 4.36
CA LEU A 259 13.03 -3.10 4.46
C LEU A 259 13.10 -2.45 5.85
N LEU A 260 12.94 -1.13 5.91
CA LEU A 260 13.04 -0.38 7.15
C LEU A 260 11.92 0.67 7.26
N GLY A 261 11.12 0.63 8.31
CA GLY A 261 9.96 1.51 8.40
C GLY A 261 9.30 1.58 9.79
N PRO A 262 8.07 2.11 9.85
CA PRO A 262 7.27 2.19 11.07
C PRO A 262 6.34 0.97 11.24
N TYR A 263 5.92 0.66 12.46
CA TYR A 263 5.06 -0.47 12.78
C TYR A 263 3.83 -0.57 11.85
N PRO A 264 3.59 -1.71 11.17
CA PRO A 264 2.48 -1.88 10.23
C PRO A 264 1.10 -1.88 10.89
N THR A 265 0.06 -1.45 10.19
CA THR A 265 -1.32 -1.76 10.59
C THR A 265 -1.63 -3.26 10.41
N GLU A 266 -2.77 -3.71 10.95
CA GLU A 266 -3.20 -5.11 10.80
C GLU A 266 -3.32 -5.52 9.32
N GLU A 267 -3.78 -4.60 8.47
CA GLU A 267 -3.87 -4.82 7.03
C GLU A 267 -2.48 -4.84 6.36
N GLU A 268 -1.60 -3.91 6.72
CA GLU A 268 -0.26 -3.77 6.11
C GLU A 268 0.65 -4.98 6.38
N TRP A 269 0.47 -5.67 7.50
CA TRP A 269 1.17 -6.93 7.78
C TRP A 269 0.97 -7.96 6.66
N PHE A 270 -0.25 -8.07 6.15
CA PHE A 270 -0.54 -8.98 5.05
C PHE A 270 -0.26 -8.37 3.69
N THR A 271 -0.79 -7.18 3.43
CA THR A 271 -0.81 -6.59 2.09
C THR A 271 0.54 -6.03 1.67
N ARG A 272 1.42 -5.67 2.61
CA ARG A 272 2.71 -5.02 2.33
C ARG A 272 3.94 -5.80 2.83
N ILE A 273 3.84 -6.41 4.01
CA ILE A 273 4.98 -7.12 4.62
C ILE A 273 5.03 -8.57 4.13
N LYS A 274 3.98 -9.37 4.35
CA LYS A 274 3.96 -10.77 3.88
C LYS A 274 3.95 -10.86 2.35
N ARG A 275 3.13 -10.06 1.67
CA ARG A 275 3.13 -9.98 0.18
C ARG A 275 4.47 -9.52 -0.38
N GLY A 276 5.22 -8.72 0.37
CA GLY A 276 6.59 -8.33 0.04
C GLY A 276 7.62 -9.43 0.33
N GLU A 277 7.21 -10.67 0.58
CA GLU A 277 8.08 -11.83 0.80
C GLU A 277 9.07 -11.66 1.96
N VAL A 278 8.67 -10.93 3.00
CA VAL A 278 9.49 -10.78 4.21
C VAL A 278 9.48 -12.10 5.00
N GLU A 279 10.67 -12.59 5.33
CA GLU A 279 10.89 -13.83 6.07
C GLU A 279 11.24 -13.59 7.56
N GLU A 280 11.77 -12.42 7.90
CA GLU A 280 12.08 -12.06 9.29
C GLU A 280 11.64 -10.63 9.64
N ILE A 281 11.06 -10.46 10.83
CA ILE A 281 10.77 -9.18 11.48
C ILE A 281 11.81 -8.91 12.55
N VAL A 282 12.50 -7.77 12.44
CA VAL A 282 13.39 -7.24 13.47
C VAL A 282 12.72 -6.04 14.14
N SER A 283 12.20 -6.28 15.34
CA SER A 283 11.48 -5.28 16.12
C SER A 283 12.44 -4.46 16.97
N LEU A 284 12.45 -3.14 16.75
CA LEU A 284 13.21 -2.16 17.53
C LEU A 284 12.41 -1.63 18.72
N LEU A 285 11.16 -2.08 18.89
CA LEU A 285 10.27 -1.67 19.97
C LEU A 285 10.91 -1.96 21.33
N LYS A 286 10.68 -1.07 22.30
CA LYS A 286 11.16 -1.22 23.68
C LYS A 286 10.59 -2.48 24.34
N ASP A 287 11.33 -2.99 25.32
CA ASP A 287 11.01 -4.23 26.05
C ASP A 287 9.56 -4.22 26.60
N PRO A 288 8.84 -5.36 26.63
CA PRO A 288 7.40 -5.45 26.89
C PRO A 288 6.91 -4.98 28.26
N GLN A 289 7.82 -4.57 29.17
CA GLN A 289 7.44 -4.19 30.53
C GLN A 289 6.47 -2.99 30.55
N ASP A 290 6.48 -2.14 29.51
CA ASP A 290 5.65 -0.93 29.42
C ASP A 290 4.71 -0.89 28.19
N SER A 291 4.62 -1.97 27.39
CA SER A 291 3.81 -1.96 26.15
C SER A 291 3.25 -3.33 25.75
N GLU A 292 1.97 -3.36 25.35
CA GLU A 292 1.33 -4.56 24.78
C GLU A 292 1.76 -4.84 23.33
N TRP A 293 2.41 -3.87 22.65
CA TRP A 293 2.73 -3.97 21.23
C TRP A 293 3.65 -5.13 20.87
N PRO A 294 4.79 -5.39 21.55
CA PRO A 294 5.65 -6.53 21.22
C PRO A 294 4.94 -7.88 21.38
N ILE A 295 4.00 -7.99 22.32
CA ILE A 295 3.21 -9.22 22.54
C ILE A 295 2.24 -9.44 21.36
N LYS A 296 1.53 -8.37 20.97
CA LYS A 296 0.61 -8.40 19.82
C LYS A 296 1.37 -8.73 18.54
N GLU A 297 2.51 -8.08 18.32
CA GLU A 297 3.37 -8.29 17.17
C GLU A 297 3.87 -9.73 17.08
N LYS A 298 4.44 -10.26 18.16
CA LYS A 298 4.93 -11.64 18.19
C LYS A 298 3.83 -12.65 17.85
N LYS A 299 2.59 -12.38 18.28
CA LYS A 299 1.43 -13.18 17.91
C LYS A 299 1.12 -13.05 16.41
N THR A 300 1.00 -11.83 15.89
CA THR A 300 0.71 -11.58 14.47
C THR A 300 1.76 -12.20 13.55
N VAL A 301 3.04 -11.98 13.84
CA VAL A 301 4.19 -12.51 13.09
C VAL A 301 4.20 -14.04 13.09
N SER A 302 3.85 -14.67 14.22
CA SER A 302 3.69 -16.12 14.31
C SER A 302 2.52 -16.65 13.47
N GLU A 303 1.41 -15.92 13.39
CA GLU A 303 0.22 -16.33 12.61
C GLU A 303 0.48 -16.29 11.09
N ILE A 304 1.41 -15.43 10.64
CA ILE A 304 1.83 -15.31 9.24
C ILE A 304 3.14 -16.04 8.92
N GLN A 305 3.63 -16.85 9.87
CA GLN A 305 4.82 -17.70 9.73
C GLN A 305 6.10 -16.93 9.37
N ILE A 306 6.24 -15.71 9.87
CA ILE A 306 7.46 -14.91 9.71
C ILE A 306 8.31 -15.08 10.98
N LYS A 307 9.63 -15.11 10.86
CA LYS A 307 10.54 -15.18 12.02
C LYS A 307 10.47 -13.86 12.81
N TYR A 308 10.47 -13.92 14.13
CA TYR A 308 10.47 -12.73 14.99
C TYR A 308 11.78 -12.60 15.78
N THR A 309 12.44 -11.46 15.65
CA THR A 309 13.66 -11.10 16.38
C THR A 309 13.49 -9.75 17.07
N SER A 310 13.73 -9.70 18.38
CA SER A 310 13.66 -8.45 19.15
C SER A 310 15.04 -7.86 19.36
N MET A 311 15.24 -6.61 18.91
CA MET A 311 16.47 -5.83 19.07
C MET A 311 16.12 -4.41 19.54
N PRO A 312 15.60 -4.26 20.77
CA PRO A 312 15.10 -2.98 21.27
C PRO A 312 16.19 -1.88 21.24
N LEU A 313 15.82 -0.70 20.75
CA LEU A 313 16.68 0.49 20.79
C LEU A 313 16.12 1.53 21.76
N LYS A 314 17.03 2.35 22.32
CA LYS A 314 16.68 3.54 23.09
C LYS A 314 16.21 4.64 22.15
N GLU A 315 15.50 5.64 22.67
CA GLU A 315 15.09 6.83 21.89
C GLU A 315 16.31 7.56 21.30
N GLU A 316 17.39 7.60 22.07
CA GLU A 316 18.69 8.10 21.64
C GLU A 316 19.69 6.93 21.62
N PRO A 317 19.74 6.16 20.53
CA PRO A 317 20.68 5.06 20.41
C PRO A 317 22.09 5.59 20.19
N THR A 318 23.07 4.88 20.73
CA THR A 318 24.48 5.15 20.40
C THR A 318 24.83 4.60 19.01
N LEU A 319 25.94 5.06 18.43
CA LEU A 319 26.43 4.51 17.16
C LEU A 319 26.72 3.01 17.26
N ASP A 320 27.19 2.54 18.42
CA ASP A 320 27.45 1.12 18.66
C ASP A 320 26.14 0.30 18.69
N ASP A 321 25.06 0.85 19.26
CA ASP A 321 23.74 0.21 19.24
C ASP A 321 23.24 0.06 17.79
N ILE A 322 23.36 1.12 16.98
CA ILE A 322 22.99 1.11 15.56
C ILE A 322 23.84 0.12 14.77
N LYS A 323 25.16 0.14 14.98
CA LYS A 323 26.09 -0.77 14.31
C LYS A 323 25.78 -2.23 14.62
N LYS A 324 25.38 -2.55 15.86
CA LYS A 324 24.98 -3.90 16.26
C LYS A 324 23.76 -4.39 15.49
N VAL A 325 22.72 -3.56 15.37
CA VAL A 325 21.50 -3.89 14.60
C VAL A 325 21.82 -4.00 13.11
N ALA A 326 22.54 -3.02 12.54
CA ALA A 326 22.92 -3.03 11.14
C ALA A 326 23.75 -4.27 10.78
N SER A 327 24.73 -4.64 11.61
CA SER A 327 25.56 -5.83 11.38
C SER A 327 24.75 -7.12 11.41
N TYR A 328 23.73 -7.21 12.28
CA TYR A 328 22.83 -8.35 12.31
C TYR A 328 22.00 -8.42 11.02
N VAL A 329 21.30 -7.33 10.70
CA VAL A 329 20.40 -7.25 9.54
C VAL A 329 21.14 -7.49 8.22
N GLN A 330 22.33 -6.91 8.05
CA GLN A 330 23.18 -7.11 6.86
C GLN A 330 23.81 -8.50 6.78
N SER A 331 23.80 -9.29 7.86
CA SER A 331 24.30 -10.67 7.86
C SER A 331 23.26 -11.71 7.44
N LEU A 332 21.99 -11.30 7.30
CA LEU A 332 20.91 -12.16 6.87
C LEU A 332 20.96 -12.34 5.35
N ASP A 333 20.63 -13.54 4.90
CA ASP A 333 20.58 -13.97 3.50
C ASP A 333 19.16 -13.97 2.91
N HIS A 334 18.18 -13.54 3.71
CA HIS A 334 16.76 -13.50 3.37
C HIS A 334 16.19 -12.10 3.59
N LYS A 335 14.98 -11.87 3.08
CA LYS A 335 14.32 -10.56 3.15
C LYS A 335 13.83 -10.26 4.57
N VAL A 336 14.27 -9.13 5.11
CA VAL A 336 14.00 -8.73 6.50
C VAL A 336 13.30 -7.38 6.56
N TYR A 337 12.32 -7.27 7.45
CA TYR A 337 11.67 -6.01 7.78
C TYR A 337 12.05 -5.56 9.19
N VAL A 338 12.71 -4.42 9.26
CA VAL A 338 13.14 -3.79 10.50
C VAL A 338 12.21 -2.62 10.77
N HIS A 339 11.72 -2.48 12.00
CA HIS A 339 10.82 -1.36 12.31
C HIS A 339 10.89 -0.89 13.77
N ASP A 340 10.49 0.37 13.94
CA ASP A 340 10.11 0.96 15.22
C ASP A 340 8.63 1.39 15.13
N PHE A 341 8.03 2.01 16.15
CA PHE A 341 6.61 2.40 16.10
C PHE A 341 6.32 3.46 15.03
N THR A 342 7.26 4.37 14.80
CA THR A 342 7.22 5.43 13.78
C THR A 342 8.58 5.52 13.07
N ASN A 343 8.77 6.48 12.15
CA ASN A 343 10.11 6.84 11.69
C ASN A 343 10.86 7.63 12.77
N SER A 344 11.31 6.94 13.82
CA SER A 344 12.05 7.53 14.93
C SER A 344 13.47 7.92 14.54
N THR A 345 14.16 8.63 15.42
CA THR A 345 15.60 8.93 15.28
C THR A 345 16.40 7.64 15.12
N ALA A 346 16.07 6.58 15.85
CA ALA A 346 16.74 5.29 15.76
C ALA A 346 16.61 4.67 14.36
N THR A 347 15.39 4.64 13.81
CA THR A 347 15.14 4.16 12.45
C THR A 347 15.88 4.99 11.42
N ALA A 348 15.91 6.32 11.55
CA ALA A 348 16.63 7.18 10.61
C ALA A 348 18.16 7.02 10.69
N MET A 349 18.71 6.81 11.89
CA MET A 349 20.14 6.52 12.07
C MET A 349 20.51 5.15 11.50
N LEU A 350 19.67 4.13 11.72
CA LEU A 350 19.86 2.81 11.16
C LEU A 350 19.78 2.81 9.64
N GLU A 351 18.82 3.56 9.09
CA GLU A 351 18.68 3.75 7.65
C GLU A 351 19.97 4.28 7.05
N SER A 352 20.48 5.36 7.62
CA SER A 352 21.67 6.02 7.13
C SER A 352 22.91 5.15 7.30
N TYR A 353 23.00 4.38 8.39
CA TYR A 353 24.12 3.47 8.62
C TYR A 353 24.12 2.27 7.67
N ILE A 354 22.96 1.67 7.39
CA ILE A 354 22.87 0.54 6.45
C ILE A 354 23.27 0.99 5.04
N ASP A 355 22.80 2.17 4.60
CA ASP A 355 23.16 2.69 3.28
C ASP A 355 24.61 3.20 3.23
N TRP A 356 25.02 4.07 4.16
CA TRP A 356 26.29 4.81 4.07
C TRP A 356 27.42 4.28 4.93
N GLY A 357 27.17 3.28 5.78
CA GLY A 357 28.13 2.76 6.75
C GLY A 357 28.39 3.71 7.93
N THR A 358 27.67 4.83 8.00
CA THR A 358 27.79 5.86 9.01
C THR A 358 26.51 6.70 9.10
N THR A 359 26.36 7.51 10.15
CA THR A 359 25.19 8.36 10.37
C THR A 359 25.59 9.59 11.17
N LEU A 360 24.89 10.70 10.94
CA LEU A 360 24.95 11.85 11.83
C LEU A 360 24.28 11.52 13.18
N LEU A 361 24.83 12.09 14.25
CA LEU A 361 24.41 11.90 15.63
C LEU A 361 23.52 13.05 16.12
N GLY A 362 22.73 12.79 17.17
CA GLY A 362 21.86 13.78 17.82
C GLY A 362 20.39 13.61 17.46
N ASP A 363 19.52 14.09 18.34
CA ASP A 363 18.07 13.99 18.23
C ASP A 363 17.47 15.15 17.41
N THR A 364 18.01 16.36 17.59
CA THR A 364 17.49 17.62 17.08
C THR A 364 18.44 18.29 16.08
N SER A 365 17.90 19.14 15.21
CA SER A 365 18.70 19.96 14.30
C SER A 365 19.60 20.90 15.10
N PRO A 366 20.92 20.91 14.86
CA PRO A 366 21.80 21.85 15.52
C PRO A 366 21.45 23.29 15.09
N ILE A 367 21.22 24.19 16.05
CA ILE A 367 21.00 25.61 15.75
C ILE A 367 22.36 26.28 15.53
N VAL A 368 22.48 27.03 14.43
CA VAL A 368 23.64 27.90 14.14
C VAL A 368 23.22 29.37 14.26
N GLN A 369 24.16 30.28 14.50
CA GLN A 369 23.90 31.70 14.77
C GLN A 369 23.08 32.38 13.67
N CYS A 370 23.28 31.95 12.42
CA CYS A 370 22.62 32.53 11.27
C CYS A 370 21.24 31.91 10.95
N GLY A 371 20.79 30.89 11.69
CA GLY A 371 19.45 30.30 11.51
C GLY A 371 19.32 28.83 11.94
N GLU A 372 18.12 28.30 11.73
CA GLU A 372 17.83 26.88 11.94
C GLU A 372 18.44 26.02 10.83
N THR A 373 18.89 24.82 11.18
CA THR A 373 19.34 23.82 10.21
C THR A 373 18.26 22.77 9.97
N GLU A 374 18.29 22.15 8.80
CA GLU A 374 17.32 21.14 8.41
C GLU A 374 18.02 19.80 8.13
N TRP A 375 17.48 18.73 8.70
CA TRP A 375 17.94 17.36 8.46
C TRP A 375 17.44 16.84 7.12
N ILE A 376 18.34 16.24 6.34
CA ILE A 376 17.97 15.39 5.21
C ILE A 376 18.25 13.95 5.62
N GLY A 377 17.27 13.37 6.33
CA GLY A 377 17.46 12.13 7.10
C GLY A 377 18.60 12.28 8.11
N ARG A 378 19.45 11.27 8.27
CA ARG A 378 20.67 11.36 9.11
C ARG A 378 21.96 11.34 8.29
N LYS A 379 21.87 11.81 7.04
CA LYS A 379 22.95 11.83 6.04
C LYS A 379 23.52 13.22 5.81
N MET A 380 22.65 14.23 5.72
CA MET A 380 23.06 15.61 5.45
C MET A 380 22.31 16.61 6.34
N LEU A 381 22.91 17.79 6.49
CA LEU A 381 22.30 18.98 7.09
C LEU A 381 22.31 20.11 6.07
N VAL A 382 21.29 20.95 6.06
CA VAL A 382 21.24 22.17 5.25
C VAL A 382 21.12 23.37 6.18
N GLY A 383 21.91 24.41 5.93
CA GLY A 383 21.79 25.67 6.64
C GLY A 383 22.71 26.77 6.09
N CYS A 384 22.76 27.89 6.78
CA CYS A 384 23.61 29.02 6.44
C CYS A 384 25.08 28.78 6.83
N GLN A 385 25.99 29.70 6.49
CA GLN A 385 27.43 29.56 6.73
C GLN A 385 27.76 29.46 8.23
N PRO A 386 28.19 28.30 8.76
CA PRO A 386 28.56 28.18 10.17
C PRO A 386 29.90 28.88 10.43
N ASP A 387 30.03 29.46 11.62
CA ASP A 387 31.29 29.96 12.14
C ASP A 387 32.26 28.82 12.54
N LYS A 388 33.47 29.16 13.00
CA LYS A 388 34.47 28.15 13.36
C LYS A 388 34.02 27.24 14.52
N VAL A 389 33.37 27.81 15.53
CA VAL A 389 32.93 27.06 16.72
C VAL A 389 31.78 26.13 16.35
N GLU A 390 30.88 26.58 15.49
CA GLU A 390 29.76 25.81 14.96
C GLU A 390 30.22 24.68 14.05
N ARG A 391 31.20 24.91 13.18
CA ARG A 391 31.84 23.84 12.39
C ARG A 391 32.42 22.75 13.28
N ASP A 392 33.08 23.12 14.38
CA ASP A 392 33.64 22.15 15.33
C ASP A 392 32.54 21.38 16.07
N ARG A 393 31.37 21.99 16.33
CA ARG A 393 30.19 21.28 16.86
C ARG A 393 29.58 20.32 15.83
N LEU A 394 29.45 20.75 14.58
CA LEU A 394 28.93 19.93 13.48
C LEU A 394 29.82 18.71 13.21
N ARG A 395 31.15 18.88 13.30
CA ARG A 395 32.09 17.74 13.23
C ARG A 395 31.90 16.73 14.36
N LYS A 396 31.55 17.19 15.58
CA LYS A 396 31.29 16.28 16.71
C LYS A 396 30.05 15.40 16.52
N ILE A 397 29.08 15.86 15.74
CA ILE A 397 27.90 15.06 15.36
C ILE A 397 28.13 14.21 14.10
N GLY A 398 29.34 14.24 13.53
CA GLY A 398 29.73 13.36 12.42
C GLY A 398 29.85 14.02 11.05
N THR A 399 29.61 15.33 10.91
CA THR A 399 29.80 16.01 9.63
C THR A 399 31.27 15.96 9.19
N THR A 400 31.53 15.36 8.02
CA THR A 400 32.86 15.28 7.42
C THR A 400 33.14 16.44 6.48
N ASP A 401 32.13 16.90 5.76
CA ASP A 401 32.28 17.88 4.68
C ASP A 401 31.39 19.10 4.85
N PHE A 402 31.88 20.24 4.37
CA PHE A 402 31.14 21.50 4.31
C PHE A 402 31.11 21.96 2.85
N ILE A 403 29.95 21.84 2.20
CA ILE A 403 29.79 22.08 0.77
C ILE A 403 29.17 23.45 0.56
N GLN A 404 29.90 24.35 -0.09
CA GLN A 404 29.42 25.70 -0.38
C GLN A 404 28.53 25.68 -1.64
N LEU A 405 27.24 25.98 -1.47
CA LEU A 405 26.28 26.01 -2.58
C LEU A 405 25.85 27.43 -2.96
N ASP A 406 26.09 28.42 -2.10
CA ASP A 406 25.75 29.82 -2.40
C ASP A 406 26.53 30.34 -3.61
N GLY A 407 25.80 30.95 -4.54
CA GLY A 407 26.36 31.52 -5.77
C GLY A 407 26.53 30.53 -6.92
N LEU A 408 26.27 29.24 -6.70
CA LEU A 408 26.27 28.23 -7.76
C LEU A 408 24.95 28.21 -8.52
N SER A 409 25.00 27.81 -9.80
CA SER A 409 23.80 27.50 -10.59
C SER A 409 23.09 26.26 -10.06
N LEU A 410 21.83 26.08 -10.44
CA LEU A 410 21.02 24.97 -9.97
C LEU A 410 21.59 23.60 -10.38
N THR A 411 22.16 23.50 -11.58
CA THR A 411 22.80 22.29 -12.09
C THR A 411 24.08 21.96 -11.33
N GLU A 412 24.89 22.97 -11.00
CA GLU A 412 26.09 22.79 -10.17
C GLU A 412 25.73 22.36 -8.74
N GLN A 413 24.68 22.96 -8.15
CA GLN A 413 24.17 22.54 -6.85
C GLN A 413 23.72 21.06 -6.88
N TYR A 414 22.92 20.69 -7.88
CA TYR A 414 22.45 19.31 -8.07
C TYR A 414 23.63 18.34 -8.21
N GLN A 415 24.60 18.67 -9.05
CA GLN A 415 25.77 17.83 -9.29
C GLN A 415 26.59 17.63 -8.00
N LEU A 416 26.83 18.68 -7.22
CA LEU A 416 27.57 18.57 -5.96
C LEU A 416 26.81 17.73 -4.92
N ILE A 417 25.50 17.92 -4.76
CA ILE A 417 24.70 17.12 -3.82
C ILE A 417 24.66 15.66 -4.26
N LYS A 418 24.51 15.40 -5.56
CA LYS A 418 24.57 14.05 -6.14
C LYS A 418 25.95 13.42 -5.91
N GLU A 419 27.03 14.17 -6.08
CA GLU A 419 28.38 13.68 -5.78
C GLU A 419 28.54 13.30 -4.30
N VAL A 420 28.02 14.11 -3.37
CA VAL A 420 28.02 13.79 -1.93
C VAL A 420 27.24 12.50 -1.67
N LYS A 421 26.07 12.32 -2.30
CA LYS A 421 25.28 11.08 -2.24
C LYS A 421 26.07 9.89 -2.77
N ASP A 422 26.62 10.00 -3.97
CA ASP A 422 27.35 8.93 -4.66
C ASP A 422 28.62 8.52 -3.87
N GLN A 423 29.26 9.47 -3.20
CA GLN A 423 30.43 9.23 -2.34
C GLN A 423 30.05 8.89 -0.88
N LYS A 424 28.75 8.87 -0.55
CA LYS A 424 28.21 8.52 0.78
C LYS A 424 28.84 9.36 1.92
N ARG A 425 29.06 10.66 1.69
CA ARG A 425 29.73 11.57 2.63
C ARG A 425 28.75 12.32 3.52
N LEU A 426 28.98 12.33 4.83
CA LEU A 426 28.17 13.09 5.79
C LEU A 426 28.44 14.58 5.67
N ALA A 427 27.56 15.33 5.01
CA ALA A 427 27.82 16.71 4.64
C ALA A 427 26.90 17.74 5.32
N TYR A 428 27.46 18.93 5.52
CA TYR A 428 26.71 20.15 5.78
C TYR A 428 26.69 20.98 4.51
N LEU A 429 25.50 21.16 3.94
CA LEU A 429 25.24 21.94 2.74
C LEU A 429 25.00 23.40 3.13
N VAL A 430 25.95 24.28 2.79
CA VAL A 430 25.87 25.71 3.05
C VAL A 430 25.05 26.38 1.95
N ALA A 431 23.81 26.73 2.28
CA ALA A 431 22.81 27.27 1.36
C ALA A 431 22.00 28.38 2.05
N GLY A 432 22.53 29.61 2.12
CA GLY A 432 21.95 30.75 2.81
C GLY A 432 20.50 31.06 2.41
N PRO A 433 20.23 31.91 1.41
CA PRO A 433 18.85 32.22 1.01
C PRO A 433 18.16 31.07 0.26
N TYR A 434 18.91 30.06 -0.20
CA TYR A 434 18.41 28.94 -0.99
C TYR A 434 18.14 27.66 -0.19
N GLN A 435 18.17 27.73 1.15
CA GLN A 435 18.01 26.58 2.06
C GLN A 435 16.86 25.66 1.65
N LYS A 436 15.64 26.20 1.45
CA LYS A 436 14.46 25.39 1.07
C LYS A 436 14.60 24.66 -0.26
N GLN A 437 15.25 25.29 -1.24
CA GLN A 437 15.47 24.68 -2.56
C GLN A 437 16.48 23.54 -2.47
N VAL A 438 17.57 23.77 -1.73
CA VAL A 438 18.62 22.76 -1.49
C VAL A 438 18.08 21.61 -0.66
N THR A 439 17.30 21.87 0.40
CA THR A 439 16.59 20.83 1.16
C THR A 439 15.73 19.97 0.25
N ARG A 440 14.89 20.58 -0.59
CA ARG A 440 14.03 19.84 -1.51
C ARG A 440 14.83 19.00 -2.50
N MET A 441 15.87 19.58 -3.10
CA MET A 441 16.76 18.87 -4.03
C MET A 441 17.47 17.68 -3.37
N ALA A 442 18.04 17.87 -2.18
CA ALA A 442 18.70 16.80 -1.44
C ALA A 442 17.72 15.71 -1.00
N THR A 443 16.52 16.11 -0.56
CA THR A 443 15.44 15.19 -0.19
C THR A 443 14.98 14.36 -1.38
N GLY A 444 14.78 14.99 -2.54
CA GLY A 444 14.44 14.27 -3.77
C GLY A 444 15.52 13.27 -4.15
N LEU A 445 16.79 13.67 -4.12
CA LEU A 445 17.90 12.80 -4.49
C LEU A 445 18.03 11.58 -3.57
N LEU A 446 17.69 11.71 -2.28
CA LEU A 446 17.88 10.65 -1.28
C LEU A 446 16.63 9.81 -1.01
N TYR A 447 15.45 10.43 -0.98
CA TYR A 447 14.22 9.84 -0.44
C TYR A 447 12.97 10.09 -1.28
N GLY A 448 13.06 10.88 -2.35
CA GLY A 448 11.93 11.29 -3.16
C GLY A 448 11.13 12.46 -2.58
N SER A 449 10.57 12.26 -1.38
CA SER A 449 9.76 13.26 -0.67
C SER A 449 9.88 13.09 0.84
N ALA A 450 9.87 14.22 1.56
CA ALA A 450 9.77 14.24 3.02
C ALA A 450 8.32 14.13 3.52
N GLN A 451 7.35 14.59 2.74
CA GLN A 451 5.94 14.73 3.14
C GLN A 451 5.02 13.71 2.42
N ARG A 452 5.49 12.47 2.25
CA ARG A 452 4.74 11.40 1.56
C ARG A 452 4.31 11.76 0.13
N GLY A 453 4.97 12.74 -0.48
CA GLY A 453 4.74 13.24 -1.83
C GLY A 453 3.62 14.27 -1.95
N GLU A 454 3.12 14.86 -0.85
CA GLU A 454 2.10 15.93 -0.93
C GLU A 454 2.58 17.10 -1.81
N GLU A 455 3.89 17.40 -1.82
CA GLU A 455 4.52 18.42 -2.68
C GLU A 455 4.59 18.04 -4.17
N LEU A 456 4.21 16.80 -4.52
CA LEU A 456 4.27 16.24 -5.88
C LEU A 456 2.89 16.03 -6.53
N GLU A 457 1.77 16.27 -5.81
CA GLU A 457 0.42 15.88 -6.27
C GLU A 457 -0.07 16.59 -7.54
N GLU A 458 0.50 17.75 -7.91
CA GLU A 458 0.00 18.56 -9.03
C GLU A 458 1.10 19.29 -9.82
N ILE A 459 2.14 18.57 -10.24
CA ILE A 459 3.19 19.17 -11.08
C ILE A 459 2.72 19.25 -12.53
N LYS A 460 2.57 20.47 -13.05
CA LYS A 460 2.22 20.74 -14.44
C LYS A 460 3.46 21.05 -15.27
N PHE A 461 3.55 20.38 -16.40
CA PHE A 461 4.56 20.57 -17.43
C PHE A 461 3.92 21.17 -18.68
N ILE A 462 4.76 21.58 -19.63
CA ILE A 462 4.35 22.09 -20.93
C ILE A 462 3.53 21.03 -21.68
N ASN A 463 3.95 19.77 -21.59
CA ASN A 463 3.38 18.66 -22.33
C ASN A 463 2.29 17.87 -21.56
N GLY A 464 1.86 18.33 -20.38
CA GLY A 464 0.84 17.64 -19.60
C GLY A 464 1.03 17.76 -18.10
N GLN A 465 0.40 16.86 -17.33
CA GLN A 465 0.49 16.86 -15.88
C GLN A 465 1.09 15.54 -15.39
N ALA A 466 2.08 15.62 -14.49
CA ALA A 466 2.55 14.44 -13.78
C ALA A 466 1.58 14.04 -12.67
N LYS A 467 1.47 12.74 -12.47
CA LYS A 467 0.72 12.09 -11.41
C LYS A 467 1.70 11.45 -10.43
N ARG A 468 1.49 11.73 -9.15
CA ARG A 468 2.16 10.99 -8.08
C ARG A 468 1.65 9.55 -8.06
N HIS A 469 2.58 8.60 -8.04
CA HIS A 469 2.29 7.19 -7.79
C HIS A 469 2.64 6.84 -6.33
N GLU A 470 3.88 7.13 -5.93
CA GLU A 470 4.42 6.88 -4.58
C GLU A 470 5.22 8.12 -4.12
N ARG A 471 5.75 8.13 -2.88
CA ARG A 471 6.48 9.31 -2.36
C ARG A 471 7.74 9.65 -3.18
N ASN A 472 8.31 8.64 -3.83
CA ASN A 472 9.51 8.75 -4.64
C ASN A 472 9.25 8.36 -6.10
N LEU A 473 7.99 8.32 -6.56
CA LEU A 473 7.66 7.95 -7.93
C LEU A 473 6.60 8.88 -8.52
N LEU A 474 6.96 9.51 -9.63
CA LEU A 474 6.08 10.30 -10.47
C LEU A 474 5.96 9.66 -11.85
N VAL A 475 4.78 9.72 -12.44
CA VAL A 475 4.53 9.34 -13.83
C VAL A 475 4.05 10.57 -14.57
N GLY A 476 4.68 10.95 -15.68
CA GLY A 476 4.32 12.15 -16.40
C GLY A 476 4.77 12.20 -17.86
N PRO A 477 4.44 13.31 -18.54
CA PRO A 477 4.74 13.52 -19.95
C PRO A 477 6.23 13.70 -20.22
N MET A 478 6.63 13.76 -21.49
CA MET A 478 7.99 14.13 -21.86
C MET A 478 8.36 15.54 -21.37
N LEU A 479 9.53 15.66 -20.74
CA LEU A 479 10.06 16.93 -20.24
C LEU A 479 10.71 17.73 -21.37
N GLU A 480 10.39 19.02 -21.42
CA GLU A 480 11.12 19.99 -22.25
C GLU A 480 12.49 20.31 -21.64
N SER A 481 13.42 20.80 -22.47
CA SER A 481 14.78 21.14 -22.02
C SER A 481 14.81 22.07 -20.80
N SER A 482 13.89 23.05 -20.72
CA SER A 482 13.78 23.94 -19.55
C SER A 482 13.32 23.22 -18.28
N GLU A 483 12.55 22.14 -18.40
CA GLU A 483 11.95 21.40 -17.29
C GLU A 483 12.93 20.43 -16.63
N TYR A 484 13.95 19.97 -17.37
CA TYR A 484 15.11 19.30 -16.74
C TYR A 484 15.76 20.22 -15.70
N MET A 485 15.89 21.51 -16.00
CA MET A 485 16.41 22.48 -15.04
C MET A 485 15.37 22.81 -13.96
N THR A 486 14.18 23.30 -14.33
CA THR A 486 13.22 23.87 -13.35
C THR A 486 12.52 22.82 -12.50
N PHE A 487 12.44 21.57 -12.96
CA PHE A 487 11.88 20.46 -12.20
C PHE A 487 12.96 19.44 -11.85
N ALA A 488 13.59 18.77 -12.83
CA ALA A 488 14.37 17.58 -12.51
C ALA A 488 15.58 17.90 -11.60
N THR A 489 16.31 18.98 -11.86
CA THR A 489 17.35 19.43 -10.92
C THR A 489 16.77 20.09 -9.67
N ALA A 490 15.74 20.95 -9.78
CA ALA A 490 15.18 21.69 -8.65
C ALA A 490 14.47 20.84 -7.57
N TYR A 491 13.96 19.68 -7.98
CA TYR A 491 13.31 18.68 -7.13
C TYR A 491 14.24 17.51 -6.81
N GLY A 492 15.43 17.44 -7.40
CA GLY A 492 16.37 16.35 -7.13
C GLY A 492 15.93 15.00 -7.69
N VAL A 493 15.44 14.96 -8.93
CA VAL A 493 15.13 13.70 -9.63
C VAL A 493 16.41 12.87 -9.70
N ALA A 494 16.37 11.68 -9.08
CA ALA A 494 17.51 10.79 -9.01
C ALA A 494 17.73 10.04 -10.34
N GLN A 495 16.63 9.63 -10.98
CA GLN A 495 16.66 9.09 -12.33
C GLN A 495 15.35 9.33 -13.09
N VAL A 496 15.49 9.38 -14.41
CA VAL A 496 14.38 9.40 -15.37
C VAL A 496 14.32 8.04 -16.05
N ILE A 497 13.13 7.44 -16.07
CA ILE A 497 12.86 6.19 -16.77
C ILE A 497 11.90 6.52 -17.92
N TYR A 498 12.40 6.52 -19.14
CA TYR A 498 11.59 6.75 -20.33
C TYR A 498 10.94 5.43 -20.78
N LEU A 499 9.63 5.33 -20.63
CA LEU A 499 8.83 4.23 -21.17
C LEU A 499 8.54 4.52 -22.65
N GLN A 500 9.28 3.83 -23.50
CA GLN A 500 9.17 3.99 -24.94
C GLN A 500 8.05 3.10 -25.48
N SER A 501 7.08 3.69 -26.15
CA SER A 501 6.08 2.94 -26.93
C SER A 501 6.62 2.71 -28.35
N PRO A 502 6.85 1.46 -28.79
CA PRO A 502 7.41 1.18 -30.12
C PRO A 502 6.55 1.67 -31.29
N SER A 503 5.25 1.92 -31.07
CA SER A 503 4.30 2.33 -32.10
C SER A 503 4.28 3.84 -32.35
N THR A 504 4.78 4.63 -31.39
CA THR A 504 4.58 6.09 -31.35
C THR A 504 5.88 6.86 -31.14
N SER A 505 6.87 6.28 -30.45
CA SER A 505 8.14 6.94 -30.15
C SER A 505 9.19 6.71 -31.25
N SER A 506 9.88 7.78 -31.64
CA SER A 506 10.97 7.75 -32.64
C SER A 506 12.35 7.54 -32.02
N GLU A 507 13.31 7.01 -32.80
CA GLU A 507 14.71 6.88 -32.35
C GLU A 507 15.36 8.24 -32.03
N GLU A 508 14.94 9.31 -32.71
CA GLU A 508 15.47 10.66 -32.48
C GLU A 508 15.02 11.22 -31.13
N GLU A 509 13.76 10.98 -30.72
CA GLU A 509 13.26 11.36 -29.40
C GLU A 509 14.03 10.64 -28.28
N MET A 510 14.30 9.34 -28.44
CA MET A 510 15.12 8.59 -27.47
C MET A 510 16.51 9.19 -27.32
N LYS A 511 17.13 9.59 -28.44
CA LYS A 511 18.45 10.20 -28.46
C LYS A 511 18.42 11.57 -27.79
N GLN A 512 17.42 12.40 -28.10
CA GLN A 512 17.22 13.71 -27.48
C GLN A 512 17.05 13.60 -25.97
N VAL A 513 16.22 12.66 -25.49
CA VAL A 513 16.01 12.40 -24.06
C VAL A 513 17.33 12.03 -23.35
N LYS A 514 18.14 11.16 -23.96
CA LYS A 514 19.46 10.80 -23.42
C LYS A 514 20.43 11.98 -23.40
N GLU A 515 20.44 12.79 -24.46
CA GLU A 515 21.29 13.99 -24.55
C GLU A 515 20.91 15.04 -23.50
N LEU A 516 19.61 15.30 -23.31
CA LEU A 516 19.10 16.20 -22.27
C LEU A 516 19.43 15.71 -20.86
N GLY A 517 19.20 14.43 -20.58
CA GLY A 517 19.59 13.83 -19.30
C GLY A 517 21.09 13.98 -19.02
N ALA A 518 21.94 13.69 -20.01
CA ALA A 518 23.38 13.84 -19.90
C ALA A 518 23.80 15.30 -19.67
N ALA A 519 23.19 16.25 -20.39
CA ALA A 519 23.47 17.69 -20.24
C ALA A 519 23.15 18.23 -18.84
N HIS A 520 22.20 17.60 -18.14
CA HIS A 520 21.80 17.98 -16.78
C HIS A 520 22.28 16.99 -15.70
N HIS A 521 23.18 16.06 -16.03
CA HIS A 521 23.72 15.04 -15.12
C HIS A 521 22.67 14.13 -14.47
N ILE A 522 21.52 13.94 -15.13
CA ILE A 522 20.42 13.09 -14.68
C ILE A 522 20.56 11.73 -15.37
N LYS A 523 20.50 10.66 -14.58
CA LYS A 523 20.56 9.29 -15.09
C LYS A 523 19.26 8.99 -15.84
N VAL A 524 19.37 8.70 -17.14
CA VAL A 524 18.24 8.29 -17.98
C VAL A 524 18.34 6.79 -18.28
N LYS A 525 17.24 6.09 -18.10
CA LYS A 525 17.03 4.71 -18.52
C LYS A 525 15.87 4.66 -19.51
N VAL A 526 15.97 3.81 -20.52
CA VAL A 526 14.89 3.62 -21.50
C VAL A 526 14.43 2.19 -21.39
N VAL A 527 13.13 2.00 -21.18
CA VAL A 527 12.47 0.69 -21.12
C VAL A 527 11.44 0.65 -22.23
N GLN A 528 11.43 -0.41 -23.03
CA GLN A 528 10.46 -0.56 -24.12
C GLN A 528 9.18 -1.17 -23.57
N MET A 529 8.03 -0.58 -23.90
CA MET A 529 6.71 -1.08 -23.50
C MET A 529 6.28 -2.28 -24.36
N THR A 530 7.05 -3.37 -24.28
CA THR A 530 6.69 -4.69 -24.83
C THR A 530 6.11 -5.58 -23.75
N THR A 531 5.49 -6.71 -24.10
CA THR A 531 5.03 -7.70 -23.09
C THR A 531 6.20 -8.10 -22.18
N GLY A 532 6.00 -8.03 -20.86
CA GLY A 532 7.02 -8.36 -19.86
C GLY A 532 7.97 -7.21 -19.48
N TYR A 533 7.73 -5.97 -19.92
CA TYR A 533 8.59 -4.83 -19.60
C TYR A 533 8.70 -4.51 -18.09
N GLU A 534 7.76 -4.99 -17.28
CA GLU A 534 7.80 -4.95 -15.82
C GLU A 534 9.06 -5.60 -15.24
N GLU A 535 9.60 -6.64 -15.89
CA GLU A 535 10.83 -7.33 -15.49
C GLU A 535 12.06 -6.40 -15.58
N GLU A 536 12.02 -5.39 -16.46
CA GLU A 536 13.04 -4.36 -16.53
C GLU A 536 12.70 -3.14 -15.66
N LEU A 537 11.43 -2.73 -15.64
CA LEU A 537 10.98 -1.53 -14.95
C LEU A 537 11.07 -1.66 -13.42
N ILE A 538 10.56 -2.75 -12.84
CA ILE A 538 10.48 -2.91 -11.38
C ILE A 538 11.89 -2.89 -10.75
N PRO A 539 12.89 -3.66 -11.25
CA PRO A 539 14.24 -3.58 -10.70
C PRO A 539 14.90 -2.21 -10.83
N LEU A 540 14.52 -1.39 -11.82
CA LEU A 540 15.02 -0.03 -11.94
C LEU A 540 14.46 0.88 -10.84
N LEU A 541 13.18 0.73 -10.50
CA LEU A 541 12.52 1.47 -9.43
C LEU A 541 13.06 1.07 -8.06
N ASP A 542 13.29 -0.22 -7.84
CA ASP A 542 13.73 -0.78 -6.56
C ASP A 542 15.17 -0.41 -6.19
N ARG A 543 16.01 -0.12 -7.18
CA ARG A 543 17.43 0.20 -6.97
C ARG A 543 17.70 1.67 -6.61
N GLU A 544 16.71 2.54 -6.73
CA GLU A 544 16.89 3.97 -6.51
C GLU A 544 15.86 4.52 -5.52
N SER A 545 16.32 4.83 -4.31
CA SER A 545 15.48 5.36 -3.23
C SER A 545 15.05 6.81 -3.46
N GLY A 546 15.79 7.56 -4.30
CA GLY A 546 15.46 8.94 -4.65
C GLY A 546 14.22 9.07 -5.55
N LEU A 547 13.92 10.31 -5.96
CA LEU A 547 12.77 10.63 -6.80
C LEU A 547 12.97 10.04 -8.20
N ASN A 548 12.17 9.05 -8.52
CA ASN A 548 12.05 8.43 -9.83
C ASN A 548 10.99 9.17 -10.65
N TYR A 549 11.33 9.52 -11.88
CA TYR A 549 10.39 10.09 -12.84
C TYR A 549 10.21 9.14 -14.02
N ILE A 550 9.07 8.46 -14.07
CA ILE A 550 8.64 7.70 -15.23
C ILE A 550 8.09 8.69 -16.26
N MET A 551 8.81 8.81 -17.36
CA MET A 551 8.47 9.66 -18.48
C MET A 551 7.80 8.80 -19.56
N THR A 552 6.62 9.20 -19.99
CA THR A 552 5.84 8.54 -21.03
C THR A 552 5.09 9.58 -21.87
N GLU A 553 4.39 9.16 -22.90
CA GLU A 553 3.46 10.03 -23.62
C GLU A 553 2.31 10.47 -22.70
N ASP A 554 1.85 11.73 -22.83
CA ASP A 554 0.79 12.28 -21.97
C ASP A 554 -0.48 11.41 -22.00
N SER A 555 -0.86 10.93 -23.19
CA SER A 555 -2.00 10.01 -23.39
C SER A 555 -1.87 8.69 -22.63
N LEU A 556 -0.64 8.22 -22.39
CA LEU A 556 -0.36 6.97 -21.69
C LEU A 556 -0.15 7.16 -20.18
N THR A 557 0.02 8.39 -19.69
CA THR A 557 0.30 8.68 -18.27
C THR A 557 -0.73 8.04 -17.33
N SER A 558 -2.02 8.09 -17.68
CA SER A 558 -3.07 7.50 -16.85
C SER A 558 -3.07 5.97 -16.88
N GLU A 559 -2.75 5.38 -18.03
CA GLU A 559 -2.68 3.92 -18.21
C GLU A 559 -1.46 3.34 -17.48
N VAL A 560 -0.29 3.94 -17.65
CA VAL A 560 0.94 3.56 -16.93
C VAL A 560 0.73 3.67 -15.42
N ASN A 561 0.14 4.77 -14.95
CA ASN A 561 -0.12 4.94 -13.52
C ASN A 561 -1.14 3.92 -12.98
N ALA A 562 -2.16 3.56 -13.75
CA ALA A 562 -3.11 2.51 -13.38
C ALA A 562 -2.48 1.11 -13.41
N TYR A 563 -1.59 0.86 -14.37
CA TYR A 563 -0.83 -0.38 -14.49
C TYR A 563 0.10 -0.57 -13.30
N LEU A 564 0.86 0.45 -12.89
CA LEU A 564 1.74 0.39 -11.72
C LEU A 564 0.98 0.05 -10.43
N LYS A 565 -0.30 0.44 -10.30
CA LYS A 565 -1.13 0.10 -9.11
C LYS A 565 -1.47 -1.39 -8.99
N LYS A 566 -1.24 -2.18 -10.05
CA LYS A 566 -1.45 -3.63 -10.04
C LYS A 566 -0.32 -4.38 -9.31
N PHE A 567 0.87 -3.79 -9.34
CA PHE A 567 2.06 -4.25 -8.62
C PHE A 567 2.05 -3.67 -7.21
#